data_AF-A0A922CN60-F1
#
_entry.id   AF-A0A922CN60-F1
#
_cell.length_a   1.000
_cell.length_b   1.000
_cell.length_c   1.000
_cell.angle_alpha   90.00
_cell.angle_beta   90.00
_cell.angle_gamma   90.00
#
_symmetry.space_group_name_H-M   'P 1'
#
loop_
_entity.id
_entity.type
_entity.pdbx_description
1 polymer ?
#
loop_
_entity_poly.entity_id
_entity_poly.type
_entity_poly.pdbx_seq_one_letter_code
_entity_poly.pdbx_strand_id
1 'polypeptide(L)'
;MSGDPEEEEAVPETLEEAGALEADVGARFDQQLSGIDPKLKISMDPFAHRDLRPEMMFIREELRQAKLQTLAVRRTALKKLLLRDFMQEDCELRNIGLAYAPPDP
;
A
#
# COMPACT_ATOMS: atom_id res chain seq x y z
N MET A 1 -40.76 -5.50 -1.13
CA MET A 1 -40.35 -6.75 -0.47
C MET A 1 -40.10 -7.78 -1.57
N SER A 2 -38.83 -7.99 -1.91
CA SER A 2 -38.25 -9.09 -2.72
C SER A 2 -36.87 -8.58 -3.16
N GLY A 3 -35.83 -8.62 -2.34
CA GLY A 3 -35.18 -9.85 -1.89
C GLY A 3 -34.12 -10.21 -2.94
N ASP A 4 -33.04 -9.43 -3.00
CA ASP A 4 -31.82 -9.87 -3.68
C ASP A 4 -31.32 -11.11 -2.94
N PRO A 5 -31.13 -12.26 -3.60
CA PRO A 5 -30.37 -13.33 -2.99
C PRO A 5 -28.93 -12.82 -2.91
N GLU A 6 -28.43 -12.71 -1.68
CA GLU A 6 -27.02 -12.60 -1.38
C GLU A 6 -26.30 -13.68 -2.19
N GLU A 7 -25.50 -13.26 -3.19
CA GLU A 7 -24.51 -14.13 -3.82
C GLU A 7 -23.48 -14.44 -2.73
N GLU A 8 -23.75 -15.49 -1.94
CA GLU A 8 -22.77 -16.11 -1.08
C GLU A 8 -21.55 -16.42 -1.95
N GLU A 9 -20.43 -15.75 -1.67
CA GLU A 9 -19.11 -16.08 -2.24
C GLU A 9 -18.76 -17.51 -1.81
N ALA A 10 -19.24 -18.49 -2.59
CA ALA A 10 -18.95 -19.90 -2.39
C ALA A 10 -17.47 -20.13 -2.65
N VAL A 11 -16.69 -20.26 -1.58
CA VAL A 11 -15.29 -20.67 -1.64
C VAL A 11 -15.26 -22.16 -2.02
N PRO A 12 -14.72 -22.54 -3.20
CA PRO A 12 -14.74 -23.93 -3.64
C PRO A 12 -13.87 -24.81 -2.75
N GLU A 13 -14.38 -25.97 -2.35
CA GLU A 13 -13.71 -26.88 -1.40
C GLU A 13 -12.74 -27.84 -2.11
N THR A 14 -12.90 -28.05 -3.42
CA THR A 14 -12.06 -28.94 -4.24
C THR A 14 -11.50 -28.28 -5.50
N LEU A 15 -10.38 -28.83 -6.02
CA LEU A 15 -9.73 -28.35 -7.25
C LEU A 15 -10.63 -28.47 -8.50
N GLU A 16 -11.49 -29.49 -8.55
CA GLU A 16 -12.42 -29.70 -9.66
C GLU A 16 -13.55 -28.66 -9.64
N GLU A 17 -14.06 -28.30 -8.46
CA GLU A 17 -15.04 -27.22 -8.27
C GLU A 17 -14.47 -25.84 -8.60
N ALA A 18 -13.21 -25.58 -8.23
CA ALA A 18 -12.52 -24.35 -8.60
C ALA A 18 -12.37 -24.23 -10.13
N GLY A 19 -12.04 -25.33 -10.82
CA GLY A 19 -11.94 -25.36 -12.28
C GLY A 19 -13.30 -25.16 -12.98
N ALA A 20 -14.38 -25.70 -12.43
CA ALA A 20 -15.73 -25.46 -12.93
C ALA A 20 -16.15 -23.98 -12.76
N LEU A 21 -15.86 -23.40 -11.60
CA LEU A 21 -16.16 -21.99 -11.32
C LEU A 21 -15.33 -21.04 -12.20
N GLU A 22 -14.06 -21.37 -12.46
CA GLU A 22 -13.21 -20.62 -13.40
C GLU A 22 -13.79 -20.65 -14.83
N ALA A 23 -14.27 -21.81 -15.28
CA ALA A 23 -14.88 -21.94 -16.60
C ALA A 23 -16.20 -21.16 -16.72
N ASP A 24 -17.03 -21.18 -15.68
CA ASP A 24 -18.31 -20.43 -15.65
C ASP A 24 -18.09 -18.92 -15.58
N VAL A 25 -17.12 -18.48 -14.78
CA VAL A 25 -16.69 -17.08 -14.72
C VAL A 25 -16.11 -16.64 -16.07
N GLY A 26 -15.26 -17.46 -16.69
CA GLY A 26 -14.71 -17.23 -18.02
C GLY A 26 -15.79 -17.11 -19.10
N ALA A 27 -16.77 -18.01 -19.11
CA ALA A 27 -17.89 -17.98 -20.06
C ALA A 27 -18.78 -16.73 -19.87
N ARG A 28 -19.03 -16.32 -18.62
CA ARG A 28 -19.76 -15.07 -18.33
C ARG A 28 -18.99 -13.84 -18.80
N PHE A 29 -17.67 -13.80 -18.58
CA PHE A 29 -16.83 -12.73 -19.08
C PHE A 29 -16.83 -12.69 -20.61
N ASP A 30 -16.63 -13.82 -21.29
CA ASP A 30 -16.67 -13.89 -22.76
C ASP A 30 -18.03 -13.46 -23.31
N GLN A 31 -19.13 -13.82 -22.64
CA GLN A 31 -20.47 -13.37 -23.01
C GLN A 31 -20.62 -11.86 -22.84
N GLN A 32 -20.13 -11.27 -21.75
CA GLN A 32 -20.14 -9.82 -21.53
C GLN A 32 -19.27 -9.08 -22.55
N LEU A 33 -18.10 -9.63 -22.89
CA LEU A 33 -17.18 -9.09 -23.89
C LEU A 33 -17.72 -9.25 -25.31
N SER A 34 -18.59 -10.24 -25.58
CA SER A 34 -19.17 -10.46 -26.92
C SER A 34 -20.03 -9.30 -27.43
N GLY A 35 -20.58 -8.48 -26.53
CA GLY A 35 -21.34 -7.28 -26.86
C GLY A 35 -20.49 -6.03 -27.08
N ILE A 36 -19.18 -6.11 -26.86
CA ILE A 36 -18.26 -4.99 -26.99
C ILE A 36 -17.82 -4.89 -28.45
N ASP A 37 -18.06 -3.72 -29.08
CA ASP A 37 -17.66 -3.49 -30.47
C ASP A 37 -16.13 -3.64 -30.61
N PRO A 38 -15.62 -4.56 -31.45
CA PRO A 38 -14.19 -4.73 -31.65
C PRO A 38 -13.52 -3.49 -32.27
N LYS A 39 -14.30 -2.52 -32.73
CA LYS A 39 -13.84 -1.21 -33.24
C LYS A 39 -13.88 -0.12 -32.18
N LEU A 40 -14.03 -0.45 -30.89
CA LEU A 40 -13.98 0.53 -29.81
C LEU A 40 -12.72 1.39 -29.94
N LYS A 41 -12.92 2.67 -30.19
CA LYS A 41 -11.83 3.65 -30.25
C LYS A 41 -11.70 4.27 -28.89
N ILE A 42 -10.52 4.16 -28.30
CA ILE A 42 -10.16 4.90 -27.09
C ILE A 42 -10.22 6.38 -27.44
N SER A 43 -11.27 7.06 -26.98
CA SER A 43 -11.38 8.50 -27.05
C SER A 43 -10.54 9.08 -25.93
N MET A 44 -9.38 9.64 -26.27
CA MET A 44 -8.58 10.41 -25.32
C MET A 44 -9.29 11.75 -25.09
N ASP A 45 -10.18 11.82 -24.09
CA ASP A 45 -10.73 13.08 -23.62
C ASP A 45 -9.76 13.72 -22.60
N PRO A 46 -9.14 14.87 -22.92
CA PRO A 46 -8.23 15.57 -22.01
C PRO A 46 -8.88 16.01 -20.69
N PHE A 47 -10.22 16.04 -20.65
CA PHE A 47 -11.00 16.45 -19.48
C PHE A 47 -11.61 15.29 -18.70
N ALA A 48 -11.46 14.03 -19.14
CA ALA A 48 -12.01 12.87 -18.42
C ALA A 48 -11.49 12.75 -16.98
N HIS A 49 -10.28 13.26 -16.71
CA HIS A 49 -9.69 13.29 -15.37
C HIS A 49 -10.12 14.50 -14.53
N ARG A 50 -11.01 15.37 -15.03
CA ARG A 50 -11.42 16.58 -14.32
C ARG A 50 -12.14 16.26 -13.02
N ASP A 51 -12.97 15.23 -13.03
CA ASP A 51 -13.76 14.82 -11.87
C ASP A 51 -12.92 13.96 -10.90
N LEU A 52 -11.90 13.26 -11.40
CA LEU A 52 -10.98 12.44 -10.61
C LEU A 52 -9.79 13.23 -10.02
N ARG A 53 -9.55 14.46 -10.50
CA ARG A 53 -8.44 15.31 -10.06
C ARG A 53 -8.45 15.58 -8.55
N PRO A 54 -9.59 15.92 -7.92
CA PRO A 54 -9.68 16.12 -6.46
C PRO A 54 -9.31 14.87 -5.67
N GLU A 55 -9.81 13.70 -6.08
CA GLU A 55 -9.53 12.42 -5.42
C GLU A 55 -8.05 12.03 -5.55
N MET A 56 -7.47 12.20 -6.74
CA MET A 56 -6.03 12.01 -6.95
C MET A 56 -5.17 12.97 -6.09
N MET A 57 -5.59 14.23 -5.92
CA MET A 57 -4.89 15.18 -5.06
C MET A 57 -4.97 14.76 -3.58
N PHE A 58 -6.14 14.30 -3.15
CA PHE A 58 -6.34 13.80 -1.79
C PHE A 58 -5.45 12.58 -1.48
N ILE A 59 -5.48 11.56 -2.35
CA ILE A 59 -4.64 10.35 -2.21
C ILE A 59 -3.15 10.71 -2.14
N ARG A 60 -2.70 11.68 -2.95
CA ARG A 60 -1.30 12.13 -2.92
C ARG A 60 -0.92 12.80 -1.60
N GLU A 61 -1.81 13.60 -1.03
CA GLU A 61 -1.55 14.26 0.25
C GLU A 61 -1.56 13.26 1.42
N GLU A 62 -2.49 12.31 1.43
CA GLU A 62 -2.49 11.21 2.41
C GLU A 62 -1.19 10.40 2.35
N LEU A 63 -0.75 10.04 1.14
CA LEU A 63 0.51 9.32 0.95
C LEU A 63 1.71 10.13 1.45
N ARG A 64 1.72 11.46 1.21
CA ARG A 64 2.77 12.36 1.69
C ARG A 64 2.81 12.39 3.22
N GLN A 65 1.66 12.47 3.87
CA GLN A 65 1.55 12.48 5.34
C GLN A 65 1.99 11.14 5.93
N ALA A 66 1.53 10.02 5.39
CA ALA A 66 1.95 8.68 5.82
C ALA A 66 3.48 8.50 5.71
N LYS A 67 4.09 8.99 4.62
CA LYS A 67 5.55 8.97 4.44
C LYS A 67 6.27 9.81 5.49
N LEU A 68 5.76 11.00 5.80
CA LEU A 68 6.35 11.88 6.83
C LEU A 68 6.25 11.26 8.23
N GLN A 69 5.10 10.69 8.59
CA GLN A 69 4.92 9.99 9.86
C GLN A 69 5.87 8.79 9.98
N THR A 70 5.94 7.96 8.94
CA THR A 70 6.87 6.82 8.89
C THR A 70 8.32 7.26 9.08
N LEU A 71 8.72 8.35 8.39
CA LEU A 71 10.07 8.89 8.48
C LEU A 71 10.37 9.46 9.88
N ALA A 72 9.39 10.12 10.52
CA ALA A 72 9.52 10.62 11.89
C ALA A 72 9.70 9.48 12.90
N VAL A 73 8.91 8.41 12.77
CA VAL A 73 9.03 7.21 13.61
C VAL A 73 10.41 6.56 13.44
N ARG A 74 10.87 6.38 12.20
CA ARG A 74 12.20 5.82 11.90
C ARG A 74 13.33 6.67 12.48
N ARG A 75 13.28 8.00 12.32
CA ARG A 75 14.27 8.92 12.92
C ARG A 75 14.31 8.80 14.45
N THR A 76 13.14 8.68 15.07
CA THR A 76 13.03 8.55 16.54
C THR A 76 13.59 7.22 17.02
N ALA A 77 13.28 6.12 16.33
CA ALA A 77 13.82 4.80 16.64
C ALA A 77 15.35 4.77 16.51
N LEU A 78 15.88 5.33 15.42
CA LEU A 78 17.33 5.43 15.19
C LEU A 78 18.01 6.27 16.27
N LYS A 79 17.44 7.42 16.65
CA LYS A 79 17.98 8.26 17.73
C LYS A 79 18.03 7.51 19.06
N LYS A 80 17.03 6.70 19.38
CA LYS A 80 17.01 5.88 20.61
C LYS A 80 18.08 4.79 20.59
N LEU A 81 18.29 4.13 19.45
CA LEU A 81 19.35 3.13 19.29
C LEU A 81 20.73 3.79 19.46
N LEU A 82 21.01 4.84 18.70
CA LEU A 82 22.28 5.56 18.78
C LEU A 82 22.57 6.11 20.18
N LEU A 83 21.55 6.61 20.89
CA LEU A 83 21.72 7.10 22.25
C LEU A 83 22.06 5.95 23.22
N ARG A 84 21.42 4.78 23.07
CA ARG A 84 21.71 3.60 23.88
C ARG A 84 23.15 3.14 23.66
N ASP A 85 23.55 3.01 22.39
CA ASP A 85 24.89 2.57 22.01
C ASP A 85 25.94 3.56 22.54
N PHE A 86 25.71 4.86 22.37
CA PHE A 86 26.57 5.91 22.90
C PHE A 86 26.70 5.85 24.43
N MET A 87 25.60 5.68 25.16
CA MET A 87 25.65 5.58 26.63
C MET A 87 26.41 4.36 27.11
N GLN A 88 26.28 3.23 26.40
CA GLN A 88 27.04 2.03 26.72
C GLN A 88 28.53 2.25 26.48
N GLU A 89 28.89 2.79 25.31
CA GLU A 89 30.28 3.09 24.96
C GLU A 89 30.90 4.13 25.90
N ASP A 90 30.18 5.20 26.28
CA ASP A 90 30.68 6.19 27.25
C ASP A 90 30.98 5.56 28.61
N CYS A 91 30.15 4.62 29.08
CA CYS A 91 30.44 3.84 30.29
C CYS A 91 31.70 2.99 30.13
N GLU A 92 31.86 2.30 29.00
CA GLU A 92 33.02 1.46 28.71
C GLU A 92 34.32 2.28 28.63
N LEU A 93 34.28 3.45 27.97
CA LEU A 93 35.40 4.38 27.89
C LEU A 93 35.79 4.91 29.27
N ARG A 94 34.82 5.32 30.08
CA ARG A 94 35.09 5.80 31.44
C ARG A 94 35.71 4.73 32.33
N ASN A 95 35.34 3.47 32.15
CA ASN A 95 35.95 2.35 32.90
C ASN A 95 37.46 2.21 32.66
N ILE A 96 37.94 2.63 31.49
CA ILE A 96 39.37 2.64 31.14
C ILE A 96 40.01 4.03 31.26
N GLY A 97 39.31 5.01 31.85
CA GLY A 97 39.81 6.36 32.06
C GLY A 97 39.81 7.25 30.81
N LEU A 98 39.04 6.89 29.77
CA LEU A 98 38.88 7.67 28.54
C LEU A 98 37.52 8.39 28.50
N ALA A 99 37.43 9.46 27.70
CA ALA A 99 36.20 10.19 27.46
C ALA A 99 36.23 10.87 26.08
N TYR A 100 35.06 11.17 25.53
CA TYR A 100 34.93 11.94 24.29
C TYR A 100 35.43 13.39 24.47
N ALA A 101 36.18 13.87 23.49
CA ALA A 101 36.51 15.29 23.40
C ALA A 101 35.26 16.10 23.02
N PRO A 102 35.08 17.32 23.56
CA PRO A 102 34.04 18.22 23.09
C PRO A 102 34.25 18.53 21.59
N PRO A 103 33.18 18.75 20.82
CA PRO A 103 33.31 19.12 19.42
C PRO A 103 34.06 20.46 19.31
N ASP A 104 34.93 20.57 18.31
CA ASP A 104 35.64 21.81 18.00
C ASP A 104 34.64 22.93 17.65
N PRO A 105 34.92 24.19 18.05
CA PRO A 105 34.04 25.34 17.81
C PRO A 105 33.90 25.73 16.33
#